data_AF-A0A7Y9SPY6-F1
#
_entry.id   AF-A0A7Y9SPY6-F1
#
_cell.length_a   1.000
_cell.length_b   1.000
_cell.length_c   1.000
_cell.angle_alpha   90.00
_cell.angle_beta   90.00
_cell.angle_gamma   90.00
#
_symmetry.space_group_name_H-M   'P 1'
#
loop_
_entity.id
_entity.type
_entity.pdbx_description
1 polymer ?
#
loop_
_entity_poly.entity_id
_entity_poly.type
_entity_poly.pdbx_seq_one_letter_code
_entity_poly.pdbx_strand_id
1 'polypeptide(L)'
;MPARAAAATAAARHRRAGIELAAAGGNDAPTPAAMSDLPLPMPPAAAFFGLDLQALAPPRRDALRHADADFRAVAAGRVPLHARIDPEAPLPADGGTRYYRGQGYRLTVLRRLSSIGAQTAIAYGPILQLDEALFAAAALPAISDVRLYTPAALGQLLGAAAQA
;
A
#
# COMPACT_ATOMS: atom_id res chain seq x y z
N MET A 1 -10.18 -39.45 19.49
CA MET A 1 -11.53 -39.69 18.95
C MET A 1 -12.38 -40.31 20.04
N PRO A 2 -13.65 -39.95 20.22
CA PRO A 2 -14.21 -38.60 20.35
C PRO A 2 -15.19 -38.51 21.55
N ALA A 3 -15.58 -37.31 21.98
CA ALA A 3 -16.91 -37.12 22.55
C ALA A 3 -17.42 -35.75 22.13
N ARG A 4 -18.47 -35.82 21.31
CA ARG A 4 -19.08 -34.77 20.51
C ARG A 4 -20.44 -34.46 21.12
N ALA A 5 -20.76 -33.17 21.19
CA ALA A 5 -22.09 -32.55 21.13
C ALA A 5 -23.17 -32.90 22.18
N ALA A 6 -23.76 -31.85 22.74
CA ALA A 6 -25.22 -31.76 22.85
C ALA A 6 -25.65 -30.31 22.62
N ALA A 7 -26.29 -30.09 21.47
CA ALA A 7 -27.04 -28.89 21.13
C ALA A 7 -28.41 -28.95 21.81
N ALA A 8 -28.89 -27.81 22.32
CA ALA A 8 -30.27 -27.64 22.75
C ALA A 8 -30.92 -26.56 21.88
N THR A 9 -31.71 -27.02 20.92
CA THR A 9 -32.63 -26.24 20.09
C THR A 9 -33.90 -25.99 20.90
N ALA A 10 -34.38 -24.74 20.94
CA ALA A 10 -35.75 -24.44 21.34
C ALA A 10 -36.37 -23.43 20.37
N ALA A 11 -37.27 -23.95 19.53
CA ALA A 11 -38.10 -23.20 18.63
C ALA A 11 -39.26 -22.53 19.39
N ALA A 12 -39.64 -21.31 18.99
CA ALA A 12 -40.91 -20.72 19.36
C ALA A 12 -41.59 -20.08 18.14
N ARG A 13 -42.85 -20.47 17.98
CA ARG A 13 -43.75 -20.35 16.83
C ARG A 13 -44.22 -18.93 16.51
N HIS A 14 -44.32 -18.68 15.20
CA HIS A 14 -45.41 -18.04 14.46
C HIS A 14 -46.45 -17.17 15.18
N ARG A 15 -46.62 -15.94 14.68
CA ARG A 15 -47.94 -15.36 14.38
C ARG A 15 -47.94 -14.73 12.98
N ARG A 16 -48.98 -15.05 12.21
CA ARG A 16 -49.36 -14.47 10.92
C ARG A 16 -50.41 -13.38 11.13
N ALA A 17 -50.29 -12.28 10.39
CA ALA A 17 -51.34 -11.39 9.85
C ALA A 17 -50.59 -10.16 9.32
N GLY A 18 -50.84 -9.54 8.18
CA GLY A 18 -51.83 -9.65 7.12
C GLY A 18 -51.32 -8.72 5.99
N ILE A 19 -51.87 -8.89 4.79
CA ILE A 19 -51.43 -8.29 3.53
C ILE A 19 -51.99 -6.86 3.42
N GLU A 20 -51.21 -5.90 2.93
CA GLU A 20 -51.80 -4.85 2.08
C GLU A 20 -50.84 -4.42 0.96
N LEU A 21 -51.40 -4.50 -0.25
CA LEU A 21 -50.82 -4.28 -1.55
C LEU A 21 -51.17 -2.84 -1.97
N ALA A 22 -50.18 -2.00 -2.21
CA ALA A 22 -50.37 -0.74 -2.93
C ALA A 22 -49.29 -0.63 -4.01
N ALA A 23 -49.67 -0.98 -5.23
CA ALA A 23 -48.94 -0.64 -6.43
C ALA A 23 -49.37 0.76 -6.88
N ALA A 24 -48.42 1.69 -6.96
CA ALA A 24 -48.52 2.87 -7.79
C ALA A 24 -47.12 3.17 -8.33
N GLY A 25 -47.02 3.18 -9.66
CA GLY A 25 -45.77 3.19 -10.41
C GLY A 25 -44.90 4.43 -10.21
N GLY A 26 -43.59 4.17 -10.17
CA GLY A 26 -42.52 5.10 -10.50
C GLY A 26 -41.51 4.30 -11.30
N ASN A 27 -41.43 4.60 -12.59
CA ASN A 27 -40.55 3.94 -13.54
C ASN A 27 -39.11 4.43 -13.32
N ASP A 28 -38.37 3.79 -12.43
CA ASP A 28 -36.91 3.89 -12.36
C ASP A 28 -36.38 2.51 -11.99
N ALA A 29 -35.97 1.76 -13.02
CA ALA A 29 -35.16 0.58 -12.80
C ALA A 29 -33.88 1.01 -12.06
N PRO A 30 -33.50 0.38 -10.94
CA PRO A 30 -32.21 0.67 -10.31
C PRO A 30 -31.11 0.20 -11.28
N THR A 31 -30.41 1.15 -11.88
CA THR A 31 -29.25 0.90 -12.74
C THR A 31 -28.22 0.08 -11.96
N PRO A 32 -27.83 -1.14 -12.40
CA PRO A 32 -26.82 -1.92 -11.72
C PRO A 32 -25.43 -1.51 -12.23
N ALA A 33 -24.98 -0.27 -11.96
CA ALA A 33 -23.61 0.16 -12.30
C ALA A 33 -23.23 1.51 -11.66
N ALA A 34 -23.08 1.59 -10.34
CA ALA A 34 -22.35 2.71 -9.72
C ALA A 34 -21.79 2.40 -8.32
N MET A 35 -21.65 1.13 -7.93
CA MET A 35 -21.30 0.75 -6.56
C MET A 35 -20.03 -0.11 -6.42
N SER A 36 -19.12 -0.14 -7.41
CA SER A 36 -17.92 -1.01 -7.30
C SER A 36 -16.59 -0.47 -7.82
N ASP A 37 -16.46 0.83 -8.09
CA ASP A 37 -15.16 1.46 -8.38
C ASP A 37 -14.67 2.36 -7.24
N LEU A 38 -15.13 2.11 -5.99
CA LEU A 38 -14.41 2.67 -4.85
C LEU A 38 -13.07 1.95 -4.77
N PRO A 39 -11.92 2.66 -4.86
CA PRO A 39 -10.63 2.04 -4.68
C PRO A 39 -10.67 1.30 -3.34
N LEU A 40 -10.46 -0.01 -3.36
CA LEU A 40 -10.28 -0.77 -2.13
C LEU A 40 -9.25 -0.01 -1.27
N PRO A 41 -9.54 0.26 0.01
CA PRO A 41 -8.57 0.93 0.86
C PRO A 41 -7.29 0.10 0.82
N MET A 42 -6.26 0.67 0.18
CA MET A 42 -5.00 -0.03 0.05
C MET A 42 -4.48 -0.28 1.46
N PRO A 43 -4.07 -1.52 1.79
CA PRO A 43 -3.49 -1.78 3.10
C PRO A 43 -2.32 -0.79 3.33
N PRO A 44 -2.09 -0.35 4.58
CA PRO A 44 -1.01 0.58 4.86
C PRO A 44 0.30 -0.03 4.37
N ALA A 45 0.95 0.64 3.43
CA ALA A 45 2.23 0.21 2.91
C ALA A 45 3.23 0.20 4.06
N ALA A 46 3.69 -0.98 4.47
CA ALA A 46 4.79 -1.17 5.39
C ALA A 46 5.79 -2.12 4.75
N ALA A 47 7.08 -1.88 4.98
CA ALA A 47 8.14 -2.72 4.43
C ALA A 47 8.34 -4.00 5.26
N PHE A 48 8.04 -3.96 6.56
CA PHE A 48 8.36 -5.04 7.49
C PHE A 48 7.13 -5.48 8.29
N PHE A 49 6.74 -6.75 8.14
CA PHE A 49 5.63 -7.37 8.87
C PHE A 49 6.12 -8.55 9.71
N GLY A 50 5.66 -8.65 10.95
CA GLY A 50 5.96 -9.77 11.84
C GLY A 50 7.39 -9.85 12.37
N LEU A 51 8.23 -8.84 12.12
CA LEU A 51 9.58 -8.76 12.70
C LEU A 51 9.53 -8.19 14.12
N ASP A 52 10.16 -8.88 15.07
CA ASP A 52 10.42 -8.31 16.40
C ASP A 52 11.64 -7.39 16.35
N LEU A 53 11.38 -6.09 16.20
CA LEU A 53 12.44 -5.08 16.16
C LEU A 53 13.15 -4.91 17.52
N GLN A 54 12.53 -5.31 18.63
CA GLN A 54 13.14 -5.16 19.96
C GLN A 54 14.23 -6.20 20.22
N ALA A 55 14.17 -7.34 19.53
CA ALA A 55 15.23 -8.35 19.53
C ALA A 55 16.51 -7.88 18.81
N LEU A 56 16.48 -6.75 18.09
CA LEU A 56 17.61 -6.23 17.34
C LEU A 56 18.43 -5.21 18.14
N ALA A 57 19.75 -5.21 17.90
CA ALA A 57 20.65 -4.17 18.40
C ALA A 57 20.16 -2.77 17.96
N PRO A 58 20.32 -1.72 18.79
CA PRO A 58 19.79 -0.38 18.50
C PRO A 58 20.08 0.14 17.08
N PRO A 59 21.31 0.05 16.53
CA PRO A 59 21.59 0.55 15.18
C PRO A 59 20.75 -0.11 14.09
N ARG A 60 20.50 -1.43 14.20
CA ARG A 60 19.68 -2.19 13.24
C ARG A 60 18.19 -1.87 13.40
N ARG A 61 17.73 -1.79 14.65
CA ARG A 61 16.34 -1.43 14.97
C ARG A 61 15.98 -0.04 14.46
N ASP A 62 16.85 0.94 14.68
CA ASP A 62 16.62 2.32 14.24
C ASP A 62 16.68 2.44 12.72
N ALA A 63 17.63 1.75 12.07
CA ALA A 63 17.69 1.66 10.61
C ALA A 63 16.39 1.11 10.02
N LEU A 64 15.85 -0.01 10.54
CA LEU A 64 14.60 -0.58 10.06
C LEU A 64 13.38 0.33 10.32
N ARG A 65 13.34 1.03 11.46
CA ARG A 65 12.27 1.99 11.76
C ARG A 65 12.27 3.17 10.79
N HIS A 66 13.44 3.77 10.56
CA HIS A 66 13.58 4.88 9.61
C HIS A 66 13.28 4.42 8.17
N ALA A 67 13.78 3.25 7.78
CA ALA A 67 13.52 2.67 6.47
C ALA A 67 12.03 2.41 6.23
N ASP A 68 11.33 1.85 7.21
CA ASP A 68 9.88 1.64 7.13
C ASP A 68 9.14 2.96 6.99
N ALA A 69 9.42 3.94 7.85
CA ALA A 69 8.78 5.25 7.82
C ALA A 69 8.92 5.95 6.45
N ASP A 70 10.13 5.92 5.87
CA ASP A 70 10.38 6.48 4.55
C ASP A 70 9.70 5.69 3.43
N PHE A 71 9.69 4.36 3.53
CA PHE A 71 8.97 3.50 2.60
C PHE A 71 7.48 3.86 2.57
N ARG A 72 6.84 3.99 3.75
CA ARG A 72 5.43 4.38 3.85
C ARG A 72 5.19 5.79 3.31
N ALA A 73 6.10 6.72 3.59
CA ALA A 73 5.98 8.09 3.11
C ALA A 73 5.95 8.14 1.58
N VAL A 74 6.89 7.46 0.92
CA VAL A 74 6.98 7.41 -0.55
C VAL A 74 5.81 6.65 -1.16
N ALA A 75 5.40 5.52 -0.59
CA ALA A 75 4.21 4.81 -1.06
C ALA A 75 2.94 5.68 -1.01
N ALA A 76 2.88 6.62 -0.05
CA ALA A 76 1.82 7.63 0.05
C ALA A 76 2.06 8.89 -0.79
N GLY A 77 3.06 8.91 -1.69
CA GLY A 77 3.35 10.06 -2.55
C GLY A 77 4.17 11.18 -1.91
N ARG A 78 4.63 11.01 -0.66
CA ARG A 78 5.40 12.01 0.09
C ARG A 78 6.91 11.82 -0.11
N VAL A 79 7.68 12.84 0.24
CA VAL A 79 9.15 12.72 0.29
C VAL A 79 9.58 11.85 1.48
N PRO A 80 10.73 11.16 1.40
CA PRO A 80 11.31 10.47 2.56
C PRO A 80 11.52 11.42 3.74
N LEU A 81 11.32 10.93 4.96
CA LEU A 81 11.42 11.69 6.21
C LEU A 81 12.86 11.71 6.73
N HIS A 82 13.54 10.55 6.70
CA HIS A 82 14.84 10.33 7.31
C HIS A 82 15.98 10.32 6.30
N ALA A 83 15.81 9.61 5.18
CA ALA A 83 16.78 9.52 4.12
C ALA A 83 16.97 10.88 3.44
N ARG A 84 18.18 11.09 2.92
CA ARG A 84 18.56 12.31 2.20
C ARG A 84 18.95 11.94 0.77
N ILE A 85 18.78 12.88 -0.15
CA ILE A 85 19.19 12.69 -1.55
C ILE A 85 20.65 12.22 -1.54
N ASP A 86 20.93 11.14 -2.26
CA ASP A 86 22.28 10.62 -2.42
C ASP A 86 22.99 11.42 -3.53
N PRO A 87 23.95 12.30 -3.21
CA PRO A 87 24.62 13.13 -4.20
C PRO A 87 25.61 12.34 -5.08
N GLU A 88 25.97 11.12 -4.65
CA GLU A 88 26.91 10.25 -5.36
C GLU A 88 26.20 9.28 -6.31
N ALA A 89 24.88 9.17 -6.21
CA ALA A 89 24.11 8.26 -7.04
C ALA A 89 24.07 8.77 -8.50
N PRO A 90 24.13 7.86 -9.49
CA PRO A 90 24.00 8.24 -10.90
C PRO A 90 22.68 8.98 -11.13
N LEU A 91 22.72 10.09 -11.87
CA LEU A 91 21.50 10.78 -12.27
C LEU A 91 20.76 9.91 -13.31
N PRO A 92 19.54 9.43 -13.01
CA PRO A 92 18.84 8.56 -13.93
C PRO A 92 18.22 9.40 -15.06
N ALA A 93 18.40 8.95 -16.30
CA ALA A 93 17.80 9.58 -17.49
C ALA A 93 16.38 9.05 -17.77
N ASP A 94 15.56 8.85 -16.73
CA ASP A 94 14.27 8.16 -16.82
C ASP A 94 13.04 9.04 -16.51
N GLY A 95 13.28 10.33 -16.31
CA GLY A 95 12.23 11.34 -16.19
C GLY A 95 11.76 11.64 -14.76
N GLY A 96 12.38 11.05 -13.73
CA GLY A 96 12.10 11.47 -12.37
C GLY A 96 12.55 10.59 -11.22
N THR A 97 13.24 9.47 -11.46
CA THR A 97 13.73 8.63 -10.37
C THR A 97 14.73 9.40 -9.52
N ARG A 98 14.67 9.18 -8.20
CA ARG A 98 15.58 9.81 -7.23
C ARG A 98 16.13 8.76 -6.29
N TYR A 99 17.41 8.91 -5.97
CA TYR A 99 18.12 8.03 -5.04
C TYR A 99 18.34 8.75 -3.72
N TYR A 100 18.08 8.03 -2.64
CA TYR A 100 18.25 8.51 -1.27
C TYR A 100 19.08 7.52 -0.47
N ARG A 101 19.84 8.06 0.48
CA ARG A 101 20.63 7.29 1.44
C ARG A 101 20.13 7.58 2.85
N GLY A 102 19.76 6.54 3.57
CA GLY A 102 19.43 6.56 4.99
C GLY A 102 20.56 5.95 5.82
N GLN A 103 20.38 5.91 7.14
CA GLN A 103 21.33 5.21 8.02
C GLN A 103 21.09 3.70 7.93
N GLY A 104 21.94 2.97 7.21
CA GLY A 104 21.85 1.51 7.07
C GLY A 104 20.92 1.01 5.97
N TYR A 105 20.50 1.89 5.06
CA TYR A 105 19.67 1.52 3.91
C TYR A 105 19.77 2.54 2.78
N ARG A 106 19.42 2.09 1.58
CA ARG A 106 19.24 2.88 0.36
C ARG A 106 17.78 2.84 -0.04
N LEU A 107 17.26 3.98 -0.52
CA LEU A 107 15.90 4.11 -0.97
C LEU A 107 15.87 4.73 -2.35
N THR A 108 15.32 4.00 -3.32
CA THR A 108 15.02 4.54 -4.65
C THR A 108 13.55 4.93 -4.68
N VAL A 109 13.29 6.20 -4.98
CA VAL A 109 11.95 6.65 -5.35
C VAL A 109 11.87 6.53 -6.87
N LEU A 110 11.34 5.41 -7.34
CA LEU A 110 11.19 5.16 -8.77
C LEU A 110 10.13 6.12 -9.31
N ARG A 111 10.42 6.79 -10.42
CA ARG A 111 9.44 7.51 -11.23
C ARG A 111 9.87 7.47 -12.68
N ARG A 112 9.34 6.49 -13.41
CA ARG A 112 9.75 6.20 -14.78
C ARG A 112 8.54 6.17 -15.72
N LEU A 113 8.68 6.82 -16.87
CA LEU A 113 7.70 6.70 -17.95
C LEU A 113 7.65 5.25 -18.44
N SER A 114 6.44 4.72 -18.59
CA SER A 114 6.16 3.36 -19.01
C SER A 114 4.95 3.34 -19.95
N SER A 115 4.64 2.18 -20.52
CA SER A 115 3.44 2.00 -21.33
C SER A 115 2.87 0.60 -21.15
N ILE A 116 1.54 0.49 -21.22
CA ILE A 116 0.83 -0.78 -21.30
C ILE A 116 -0.01 -0.74 -22.58
N GLY A 117 0.43 -1.48 -23.61
CA GLY A 117 -0.13 -1.34 -24.95
C GLY A 117 0.01 0.09 -25.46
N ALA A 118 -1.12 0.72 -25.84
CA ALA A 118 -1.14 2.11 -26.30
C ALA A 118 -1.31 3.15 -25.17
N GLN A 119 -1.43 2.73 -23.91
CA GLN A 119 -1.66 3.63 -22.79
C GLN A 119 -0.34 4.07 -22.15
N THR A 120 -0.14 5.38 -22.04
CA THR A 120 0.98 5.96 -21.28
C THR A 120 0.75 5.75 -19.79
N ALA A 121 1.74 5.18 -19.11
CA ALA A 121 1.73 4.96 -17.68
C ALA A 121 3.01 5.50 -17.04
N ILE A 122 3.00 5.63 -15.72
CA ILE A 122 4.17 6.01 -14.93
C ILE A 122 4.33 4.97 -13.83
N ALA A 123 5.47 4.28 -13.83
CA ALA A 123 5.85 3.43 -12.71
C ALA A 123 6.34 4.31 -11.58
N TYR A 124 5.67 4.25 -10.43
CA TYR A 124 6.00 5.04 -9.25
C TYR A 124 5.93 4.22 -7.98
N GLY A 125 6.90 4.42 -7.08
CA GLY A 125 6.90 3.84 -5.74
C GLY A 125 8.29 3.67 -5.14
N PRO A 126 8.37 3.26 -3.85
CA PRO A 126 9.63 3.00 -3.18
C PRO A 126 10.24 1.64 -3.58
N ILE A 127 11.56 1.63 -3.68
CA ILE A 127 12.38 0.41 -3.69
C ILE A 127 13.43 0.59 -2.59
N LEU A 128 13.32 -0.21 -1.54
CA LEU A 128 14.14 -0.19 -0.34
C LEU A 128 15.15 -1.33 -0.37
N GLN A 129 16.41 -1.00 -0.09
CA GLN A 129 17.49 -1.96 0.02
C GLN A 129 18.26 -1.70 1.31
N LEU A 130 18.44 -2.74 2.13
CA LEU A 130 19.16 -2.64 3.40
C LEU A 130 20.67 -2.83 3.18
N ASP A 131 21.50 -2.14 3.98
CA ASP A 131 22.95 -2.23 3.85
C ASP A 131 23.48 -3.55 4.40
N GLU A 132 24.14 -4.34 3.55
CA GLU A 132 24.71 -5.64 3.94
C GLU A 132 25.73 -5.53 5.08
N ALA A 133 26.52 -4.45 5.12
CA ALA A 133 27.49 -4.23 6.20
C ALA A 133 26.82 -4.16 7.58
N LEU A 134 25.59 -3.63 7.66
CA LEU A 134 24.86 -3.49 8.91
C LEU A 134 24.08 -4.77 9.27
N PHE A 135 23.54 -5.46 8.27
CA PHE A 135 22.64 -6.60 8.45
C PHE A 135 23.27 -7.97 8.19
N ALA A 136 24.54 -8.02 7.78
CA ALA A 136 25.45 -9.15 7.66
C ALA A 136 24.76 -10.53 7.75
N ALA A 137 24.24 -11.04 6.61
CA ALA A 137 23.92 -12.45 6.30
C ALA A 137 22.71 -12.71 5.37
N ALA A 138 22.32 -11.79 4.48
CA ALA A 138 21.34 -12.14 3.45
C ALA A 138 21.72 -11.45 2.13
N ALA A 139 21.58 -12.15 1.01
CA ALA A 139 21.28 -11.46 -0.24
C ALA A 139 19.97 -10.72 0.03
N LEU A 140 20.04 -9.47 0.47
CA LEU A 140 18.89 -8.75 0.99
C LEU A 140 17.98 -8.47 -0.20
N PRO A 141 16.80 -9.12 -0.27
CA PRO A 141 15.88 -8.85 -1.36
C PRO A 141 15.47 -7.39 -1.26
N ALA A 142 15.54 -6.67 -2.38
CA ALA A 142 14.98 -5.33 -2.44
C ALA A 142 13.47 -5.43 -2.20
N ILE A 143 12.97 -4.64 -1.25
CA ILE A 143 11.54 -4.55 -0.94
C ILE A 143 10.97 -3.42 -1.79
N SER A 144 9.89 -3.66 -2.53
CA SER A 144 9.30 -2.65 -3.39
C SER A 144 7.77 -2.63 -3.33
N ASP A 145 7.19 -1.43 -3.44
CA ASP A 145 5.76 -1.21 -3.69
C ASP A 145 5.63 -0.24 -4.88
N VAL A 146 5.95 -0.76 -6.07
CA VAL A 146 5.85 0.01 -7.32
C VAL A 146 4.53 -0.28 -7.99
N ARG A 147 3.81 0.79 -8.33
CA ARG A 147 2.52 0.73 -9.02
C ARG A 147 2.58 1.49 -10.33
N LEU A 148 1.70 1.12 -11.25
CA LEU A 148 1.51 1.84 -12.51
C LEU A 148 0.36 2.82 -12.36
N TYR A 149 0.63 4.07 -12.70
CA TYR A 149 -0.34 5.16 -12.63
C TYR A 149 -0.55 5.75 -14.01
N THR A 150 -1.77 6.20 -14.29
CA THR A 150 -1.97 7.21 -15.34
C THR A 150 -1.35 8.53 -14.87
N PRO A 151 -1.00 9.47 -15.78
CA PRO A 151 -0.47 10.77 -15.39
C PRO A 151 -1.38 11.53 -14.41
N ALA A 152 -2.71 11.48 -14.63
CA ALA A 152 -3.69 12.12 -13.76
C ALA A 152 -3.73 11.49 -12.36
N ALA A 153 -3.76 10.16 -12.26
CA ALA A 153 -3.78 9.46 -10.98
C ALA A 153 -2.50 9.72 -10.15
N LEU A 154 -1.33 9.74 -10.81
CA LEU A 154 -0.10 10.10 -10.13
C LEU A 154 -0.12 11.55 -9.64
N GLY A 155 -0.64 12.48 -10.47
CA GLY A 155 -0.82 13.88 -10.07
C GLY A 155 -1.68 14.03 -8.82
N GLN A 156 -2.76 13.25 -8.70
CA GLN A 156 -3.62 13.24 -7.52
C GLN A 156 -2.90 12.70 -6.28
N LEU A 157 -2.16 11.58 -6.39
CA LEU A 157 -1.39 11.01 -5.29
C LEU A 157 -0.38 12.02 -4.73
N LEU A 158 0.42 12.63 -5.62
CA LEU A 158 1.46 13.59 -5.23
C LEU A 158 0.87 14.92 -4.74
N GLY A 159 -0.27 15.34 -5.28
CA GLY A 159 -0.97 16.56 -4.86
C GLY A 159 -1.64 16.42 -3.49
N ALA A 160 -2.21 15.27 -3.16
CA ALA A 160 -2.75 14.97 -1.84
C ALA A 160 -1.64 14.95 -0.78
N ALA A 161 -0.48 14.36 -1.13
CA ALA A 161 0.71 14.31 -0.29
C ALA A 161 1.28 15.70 0.07
N ALA A 162 1.15 16.69 -0.81
CA ALA A 162 1.65 18.05 -0.57
C ALA A 162 0.77 18.88 0.39
N GLN A 163 -0.44 18.41 0.69
CA GLN A 163 -1.42 19.12 1.53
C GLN A 163 -1.53 18.54 2.96
N ALA A 164 -0.81 17.44 3.24
CA ALA A 164 -0.84 16.69 4.50
C ALA A 164 0.44 16.90 5.31
#